data_AF-A0A8T5S4J0-F1
#
_entry.id   AF-A0A8T5S4J0-F1
#
_cell.length_a   1.000
_cell.length_b   1.000
_cell.length_c   1.000
_cell.angle_alpha   90.00
_cell.angle_beta   90.00
_cell.angle_gamma   90.00
#
_symmetry.space_group_name_H-M   'P 1'
#
loop_
_entity.id
_entity.type
_entity.pdbx_description
1 polymer ?
#
loop_
_entity_poly.entity_id
_entity_poly.type
_entity_poly.pdbx_seq_one_letter_code
_entity_poly.pdbx_strand_id
1 'polypeptide(L)'
;MYQDKAYLDRTKNTKDVEISYSLPDDTEIKIKTIIDEWLKAQVITLNNQGKIKTELRKKYEDLASNFKIIKFSDFYLKLFTEVMEMLSLRLTMISLMESISDDSFEPIPIN
;
A
#
# COMPACT_ATOMS: atom_id res chain seq x y z
N MET A 1 -31.17 -49.39 12.97
CA MET A 1 -30.67 -48.30 12.11
C MET A 1 -31.84 -47.40 11.75
N TYR A 2 -32.02 -46.32 12.51
CA TYR A 2 -32.98 -45.26 12.18
C TYR A 2 -32.20 -44.16 11.47
N GLN A 3 -32.47 -43.97 10.18
CA GLN A 3 -31.95 -42.86 9.40
C GLN A 3 -32.83 -41.64 9.66
N ASP A 4 -32.40 -40.79 10.59
CA ASP A 4 -33.04 -39.51 10.86
C ASP A 4 -32.87 -38.58 9.66
N LYS A 5 -33.98 -38.35 8.96
CA LYS A 5 -34.12 -37.41 7.82
C LYS A 5 -34.02 -35.92 8.24
N ALA A 6 -33.55 -35.62 9.45
CA ALA A 6 -33.45 -34.27 9.98
C ALA A 6 -32.16 -33.52 9.60
N TYR A 7 -31.18 -34.20 9.00
CA TYR A 7 -29.92 -33.57 8.56
C TYR A 7 -29.98 -32.95 7.16
N LEU A 8 -30.98 -33.29 6.34
CA LEU A 8 -31.06 -32.84 4.95
C LEU A 8 -31.82 -31.52 4.74
N ASP A 9 -32.43 -30.95 5.78
CA ASP A 9 -33.25 -29.73 5.67
C ASP A 9 -32.56 -28.45 6.18
N ARG A 10 -31.26 -28.51 6.51
CA ARG A 10 -30.46 -27.31 6.86
C ARG A 10 -29.66 -26.74 5.70
N THR A 11 -29.85 -27.28 4.49
CA THR A 11 -29.16 -26.89 3.25
C THR A 11 -29.96 -25.92 2.37
N LYS A 12 -31.02 -25.30 2.90
CA LYS A 12 -31.93 -24.46 2.08
C LYS A 12 -32.10 -23.00 2.52
N ASN A 13 -31.32 -22.50 3.49
CA ASN A 13 -31.52 -21.13 3.97
C ASN A 13 -30.27 -20.28 4.23
N THR A 14 -29.11 -20.70 3.75
CA THR A 14 -27.96 -19.81 3.64
C THR A 14 -27.89 -19.40 2.19
N LYS A 15 -28.47 -18.24 1.85
CA LYS A 15 -28.17 -17.58 0.58
C LYS A 15 -26.65 -17.50 0.51
N ASP A 16 -26.07 -18.31 -0.38
CA ASP A 16 -24.70 -18.16 -0.83
C ASP A 16 -24.57 -16.71 -1.31
N VAL A 17 -24.09 -15.85 -0.42
CA VAL A 17 -23.37 -14.66 -0.85
C VAL A 17 -22.11 -15.24 -1.44
N GLU A 18 -22.14 -15.41 -2.75
CA GLU A 18 -20.99 -15.75 -3.56
C GLU A 18 -19.95 -14.65 -3.31
N ILE A 19 -19.09 -14.85 -2.31
CA ILE A 19 -17.92 -14.03 -2.09
C ILE A 19 -17.01 -14.36 -3.27
N SER A 20 -17.17 -13.60 -4.35
CA SER A 20 -16.25 -13.59 -5.46
C SER A 20 -14.88 -13.21 -4.89
N TYR A 21 -14.02 -14.20 -4.70
CA TYR A 21 -12.58 -13.98 -4.54
C TYR A 21 -12.04 -13.52 -5.89
N SER A 22 -12.35 -12.29 -6.27
CA SER A 22 -11.64 -11.62 -7.36
C SER A 22 -10.19 -11.45 -6.90
N LEU A 23 -9.29 -12.24 -7.49
CA LEU A 23 -7.84 -12.26 -7.32
C LEU A 23 -7.27 -10.93 -6.77
N PRO A 24 -6.88 -10.90 -5.48
CA PRO A 24 -6.31 -9.71 -4.83
C PRO A 24 -5.09 -9.13 -5.57
N ASP A 25 -4.29 -10.01 -6.18
CA ASP A 25 -3.01 -9.68 -6.80
C ASP A 25 -3.12 -8.64 -7.92
N ASP A 26 -4.13 -8.74 -8.79
CA ASP A 26 -4.29 -7.81 -9.91
C ASP A 26 -4.66 -6.39 -9.43
N THR A 27 -5.43 -6.29 -8.37
CA THR A 27 -5.83 -4.99 -7.79
C THR A 27 -4.67 -4.38 -7.02
N GLU A 28 -3.96 -5.19 -6.25
CA GLU A 28 -2.76 -4.78 -5.51
C GLU A 28 -1.70 -4.21 -6.45
N ILE A 29 -1.37 -4.95 -7.52
CA ILE A 29 -0.39 -4.56 -8.53
C ILE A 29 -0.82 -3.23 -9.16
N LYS A 30 -2.07 -3.10 -9.62
CA LYS A 30 -2.57 -1.87 -10.25
C LYS A 30 -2.47 -0.66 -9.33
N ILE A 31 -2.85 -0.81 -8.06
CA ILE A 31 -2.75 0.29 -7.09
C ILE A 31 -1.29 0.68 -6.87
N LYS A 32 -0.39 -0.29 -6.66
CA LYS A 32 1.04 -0.02 -6.48
C LYS A 32 1.66 0.64 -7.71
N THR A 33 1.29 0.22 -8.92
CA THR A 33 1.75 0.86 -10.17
C THR A 33 1.31 2.32 -10.25
N ILE A 34 0.02 2.61 -10.03
CA ILE A 34 -0.51 3.98 -10.07
C ILE A 34 0.17 4.85 -9.00
N ILE A 35 0.40 4.30 -7.81
CA ILE A 35 1.10 4.99 -6.72
C ILE A 35 2.56 5.26 -7.07
N ASP A 36 3.28 4.30 -7.66
CA ASP A 36 4.66 4.48 -8.08
C ASP A 36 4.80 5.59 -9.12
N GLU A 37 3.93 5.60 -10.13
CA GLU A 37 3.86 6.67 -11.14
C GLU A 37 3.57 8.03 -10.52
N TRP A 38 2.60 8.08 -9.59
CA TRP A 38 2.27 9.30 -8.88
C TRP A 38 3.44 9.82 -8.05
N LEU A 39 4.16 8.94 -7.34
CA LEU A 39 5.35 9.27 -6.57
C LEU A 39 6.50 9.75 -7.46
N LYS A 40 6.67 9.19 -8.67
CA LYS A 40 7.67 9.68 -9.66
C LYS A 40 7.37 11.10 -10.14
N ALA A 41 6.10 11.48 -10.22
CA ALA A 41 5.69 12.82 -10.63
C ALA A 41 5.79 13.87 -9.50
N GLN A 42 5.97 13.46 -8.25
CA GLN A 42 6.12 14.39 -7.12
C GLN A 42 7.57 14.85 -6.96
N VAL A 43 7.74 16.12 -6.60
CA VAL A 43 9.01 16.62 -6.05
C VAL A 43 9.06 16.24 -4.57
N ILE A 44 9.88 15.24 -4.22
CA ILE A 44 10.02 14.73 -2.85
C ILE A 44 11.34 15.23 -2.26
N THR A 45 11.28 15.83 -1.07
CA THR A 45 12.44 16.28 -0.28
C THR A 45 12.22 15.96 1.20
N LEU A 46 13.27 15.98 2.02
CA LEU A 46 13.14 15.78 3.46
C LEU A 46 12.25 16.86 4.13
N ASN A 47 12.26 18.08 3.59
CA ASN A 47 11.49 19.21 4.10
C ASN A 47 9.98 19.10 3.83
N ASN A 48 9.58 18.43 2.75
CA ASN A 48 8.16 18.31 2.37
C ASN A 48 7.54 16.93 2.68
N GLN A 49 8.29 16.04 3.34
CA GLN A 49 7.86 14.66 3.62
C GLN A 49 6.51 14.55 4.34
N GLY A 50 6.18 15.48 5.24
CA GLY A 50 4.91 15.47 5.97
C GLY A 50 3.70 15.74 5.05
N LYS A 51 3.87 16.67 4.11
CA LYS A 51 2.89 16.98 3.09
C LYS A 51 2.68 15.79 2.16
N ILE A 52 3.77 15.23 1.62
CA ILE A 52 3.70 14.07 0.71
C ILE A 52 3.07 12.86 1.40
N LYS A 53 3.36 12.58 2.67
CA LYS A 53 2.70 11.50 3.44
C LYS A 53 1.19 11.69 3.52
N THR A 54 0.73 12.93 3.72
CA THR A 54 -0.70 13.25 3.80
C THR A 54 -1.38 13.13 2.44
N GLU A 55 -0.74 13.61 1.37
CA GLU A 55 -1.26 13.50 0.00
C GLU A 55 -1.29 12.06 -0.47
N LEU A 56 -0.26 11.26 -0.17
CA LEU A 56 -0.20 9.83 -0.47
C LEU A 56 -1.33 9.07 0.23
N ARG A 57 -1.60 9.37 1.50
CA ARG A 57 -2.73 8.78 2.22
C ARG A 57 -4.06 9.07 1.51
N LYS A 58 -4.31 10.33 1.14
CA LYS A 58 -5.54 10.69 0.42
C LYS A 58 -5.63 9.96 -0.92
N LYS A 59 -4.55 9.94 -1.69
CA LYS A 59 -4.47 9.24 -2.98
C LYS A 59 -4.77 7.75 -2.82
N TYR A 60 -4.24 7.12 -1.79
CA TYR A 60 -4.52 5.73 -1.47
C TYR A 60 -6.00 5.51 -1.08
N GLU A 61 -6.57 6.37 -0.23
CA GLU A 61 -7.98 6.29 0.15
C GLU A 61 -8.91 6.42 -1.06
N ASP A 62 -8.61 7.34 -1.99
CA ASP A 62 -9.35 7.52 -3.24
C ASP A 62 -9.27 6.27 -4.12
N LEU A 63 -8.07 5.70 -4.28
CA LEU A 63 -7.89 4.46 -5.05
C LEU A 63 -8.61 3.29 -4.39
N ALA A 64 -8.48 3.10 -3.08
CA ALA A 64 -9.17 2.06 -2.35
C ALA A 64 -10.69 2.17 -2.53
N SER A 65 -11.25 3.39 -2.51
CA SER A 65 -12.66 3.63 -2.81
C SER A 65 -13.02 3.26 -4.26
N ASN A 66 -12.22 3.69 -5.24
CA ASN A 66 -12.45 3.41 -6.66
C ASN A 66 -12.40 1.91 -6.99
N PHE A 67 -11.50 1.17 -6.34
CA PHE A 67 -11.39 -0.28 -6.47
C PHE A 67 -12.33 -1.05 -5.52
N LYS A 68 -13.21 -0.36 -4.78
CA LYS A 68 -14.18 -0.94 -3.84
C LYS A 68 -13.53 -1.80 -2.74
N ILE A 69 -12.32 -1.45 -2.33
CA ILE A 69 -11.62 -2.09 -1.21
C ILE A 69 -12.31 -1.66 0.09
N ILE A 70 -12.65 -2.64 0.93
CA ILE A 70 -13.28 -2.40 2.24
C ILE A 70 -12.28 -1.68 3.15
N LYS A 71 -12.63 -0.46 3.57
CA LYS A 71 -11.80 0.34 4.48
C LYS A 71 -11.57 -0.43 5.78
N PHE A 72 -10.33 -0.41 6.27
CA PHE A 72 -9.90 -1.11 7.49
C PHE A 72 -9.97 -2.64 7.43
N SER A 73 -10.21 -3.25 6.27
CA SER A 73 -9.95 -4.69 6.08
C SER A 73 -8.44 -4.99 6.19
N ASP A 74 -8.08 -6.25 6.46
CA ASP A 74 -6.68 -6.67 6.51
C ASP A 74 -5.93 -6.37 5.21
N PHE A 75 -6.59 -6.59 4.07
CA PHE A 75 -6.04 -6.26 2.75
C PHE A 75 -5.80 -4.75 2.60
N TYR A 76 -6.75 -3.91 3.02
CA TYR A 76 -6.58 -2.46 3.02
C TYR A 76 -5.40 -2.03 3.89
N LEU A 77 -5.32 -2.52 5.13
CA LEU A 77 -4.26 -2.12 6.06
C LEU A 77 -2.87 -2.58 5.60
N LYS A 78 -2.78 -3.80 5.08
CA LYS A 78 -1.55 -4.34 4.50
C LYS A 78 -1.10 -3.49 3.31
N LEU A 79 -1.97 -3.29 2.33
CA LEU A 79 -1.62 -2.52 1.13
C LEU A 79 -1.30 -1.06 1.44
N PHE A 80 -2.01 -0.45 2.39
CA PHE A 80 -1.68 0.89 2.87
C PHE A 80 -0.28 0.97 3.46
N THR A 81 0.11 -0.03 4.26
CA THR A 81 1.44 -0.11 4.86
C THR A 81 2.51 -0.19 3.77
N GLU A 82 2.35 -1.09 2.81
CA GLU A 82 3.28 -1.26 1.69
C GLU A 82 3.41 0.02 0.84
N VAL A 83 2.30 0.74 0.60
CA VAL A 83 2.32 2.04 -0.08
C VAL A 83 3.13 3.08 0.71
N MET A 84 3.01 3.11 2.04
CA MET A 84 3.78 4.01 2.89
C MET A 84 5.28 3.61 2.94
N GLU A 85 5.58 2.32 2.85
CA GLU A 85 6.94 1.81 2.74
C GLU A 85 7.60 2.26 1.43
N MET A 86 6.87 2.25 0.30
CA MET A 86 7.38 2.77 -0.99
C MET A 86 7.86 4.22 -0.88
N LEU A 87 7.11 5.09 -0.20
CA LEU A 87 7.54 6.47 0.06
C LEU A 87 8.75 6.51 1.01
N SER A 88 8.74 5.69 2.05
CA SER A 88 9.82 5.63 3.04
C SER A 88 11.15 5.23 2.40
N LEU A 89 11.14 4.24 1.51
CA LEU A 89 12.33 3.82 0.76
C LEU A 89 12.91 4.96 -0.09
N ARG A 90 12.06 5.76 -0.75
CA ARG A 90 12.50 6.92 -1.52
C ARG A 90 13.11 8.01 -0.64
N LEU A 91 12.48 8.31 0.50
CA LEU A 91 13.00 9.28 1.46
C LEU A 91 14.36 8.83 2.03
N THR A 92 14.52 7.54 2.35
CA THR A 92 15.81 6.97 2.77
C THR A 92 16.87 7.15 1.71
N MET A 93 16.55 6.90 0.44
CA MET A 93 17.50 7.12 -0.66
C MET A 93 17.93 8.58 -0.78
N ILE A 94 16.98 9.52 -0.67
CA ILE A 94 17.27 10.97 -0.66
C ILE A 94 18.17 11.32 0.52
N SER A 95 17.86 10.83 1.73
CA SER A 95 18.67 11.07 2.92
C SER A 95 20.09 10.56 2.77
N LEU A 96 20.29 9.40 2.14
CA LEU A 96 21.62 8.85 1.86
C LEU A 96 22.36 9.73 0.84
N MET A 97 21.69 10.17 -0.22
CA MET A 97 22.31 11.05 -1.23
C MET A 97 22.72 12.41 -0.65
N GLU A 98 21.89 13.02 0.20
CA GLU A 98 22.24 14.27 0.90
C GLU A 98 23.44 14.05 1.83
N SER A 99 23.50 12.93 2.56
CA SER A 99 24.61 12.63 3.47
C SER A 99 25.96 12.42 2.76
N ILE A 100 25.96 11.85 1.55
CA ILE A 100 27.18 11.65 0.74
C ILE A 100 27.63 12.98 0.10
N SER A 101 26.70 13.88 -0.16
CA SER A 101 26.98 15.17 -0.80
C SER A 101 27.62 16.18 0.16
N ASP A 102 27.56 15.92 1.47
CA ASP A 102 28.13 16.75 2.54
C ASP A 102 29.58 16.34 2.90
N ASP A 103 30.11 15.27 2.28
CA ASP A 103 31.55 14.98 2.31
C ASP A 103 32.26 15.95 1.37
N SER A 104 32.67 17.09 1.93
CA SER A 104 33.77 17.88 1.41
C SER A 104 35.00 16.98 1.29
N PHE A 105 35.15 16.32 0.14
CA PHE A 105 36.36 15.61 -0.31
C PHE A 105 37.52 16.59 -0.60
N GLU A 106 37.63 17.68 0.16
CA GLU A 106 38.82 18.50 0.08
C GLU A 106 39.95 17.77 0.81
N PRO A 107 41.05 17.42 0.12
CA PRO A 107 42.15 16.74 0.75
C PRO A 107 42.71 17.62 1.88
N ILE A 108 42.74 17.07 3.09
CA ILE A 108 43.36 17.73 4.23
C ILE A 108 44.87 17.79 3.95
N PRO A 109 45.51 18.98 3.95
CA PRO A 109 46.95 19.08 3.73
C PRO A 109 47.69 18.32 4.81
N ILE A 110 48.56 17.38 4.41
CA ILE A 110 49.51 16.75 5.33
C ILE A 110 50.65 17.75 5.55
N ASN A 111 50.76 18.26 6.77
CA ASN A 111 51.84 19.14 7.21
C ASN A 111 52.67 18.43 8.29
#